data_AF-A0A6A6RFC6-F1
#
_entry.id   AF-A0A6A6RFC6-F1
#
_cell.length_a   1.000
_cell.length_b   1.000
_cell.length_c   1.000
_cell.angle_alpha   90.00
_cell.angle_beta   90.00
_cell.angle_gamma   90.00
#
_symmetry.space_group_name_H-M   'P 1'
#
loop_
_entity.id
_entity.type
_entity.pdbx_description
1 polymer ?
#
loop_
_entity_poly.entity_id
_entity_poly.type
_entity_poly.pdbx_seq_one_letter_code
_entity_poly.pdbx_strand_id
1 'polypeptide(L)'
;MATTNSDRRHQPCYLLRDHGIPCVVWFEDAIGYYGVPTVVFDLYVLVSDIEAAAQVLTQNGWTLVPQEKGKIGNANVKCAQRRLAPPYEDVQEAELSVSYPHISMPPPPSEDSHEAELSDHRPHTYIPPPPSTKPPGPTTTVLLPAADWNFNLEGYSPEHTETLITAVIPPLAGLVDALIDSLLDCSSNNGMLRDHLAVQIAYLYSWAPALQERAFADHLMYEHRQYHFDVLSGMSHVTVPFISHQGKVREALRKGTHELRDCSARDNKDLFSGEWEARVLASMPNPFPEEQEDGKVEDGWEIYDHAEENESMASGYTKPGGLRGINRQGF
;
A
#
# COMPACT_ATOMS: atom_id res chain seq x y z
N MET A 1 12.70 15.16 -31.01
CA MET A 1 12.35 16.33 -30.17
C MET A 1 12.63 15.95 -28.73
N ALA A 2 13.28 16.84 -27.96
CA ALA A 2 13.86 16.53 -26.67
C ALA A 2 12.81 16.14 -25.62
N THR A 3 12.96 14.94 -25.07
CA THR A 3 12.17 14.32 -24.00
C THR A 3 12.53 14.96 -22.66
N THR A 4 11.81 16.01 -22.27
CA THR A 4 11.97 16.60 -20.94
C THR A 4 11.26 15.73 -19.91
N ASN A 5 12.07 14.92 -19.19
CA ASN A 5 11.78 14.34 -17.87
C ASN A 5 10.57 13.39 -17.81
N SER A 6 10.48 12.48 -18.77
CA SER A 6 9.71 11.23 -18.59
C SER A 6 10.34 10.46 -17.44
N ASP A 7 9.57 10.15 -16.40
CA ASP A 7 10.00 9.23 -15.34
C ASP A 7 10.54 7.96 -15.99
N ARG A 8 11.86 7.75 -15.87
CA ARG A 8 12.58 6.62 -16.48
C ARG A 8 11.98 5.28 -16.05
N ARG A 9 11.37 5.24 -14.87
CA ARG A 9 10.67 4.05 -14.38
C ARG A 9 9.56 3.61 -15.32
N HIS A 10 8.76 4.53 -15.83
CA HIS A 10 7.61 4.25 -16.71
C HIS A 10 7.96 4.21 -18.22
N GLN A 11 9.25 4.28 -18.58
CA GLN A 11 9.71 4.18 -19.97
C GLN A 11 9.16 2.98 -20.74
N PRO A 12 9.04 1.77 -20.17
CA PRO A 12 8.45 0.64 -20.89
C PRO A 12 7.02 0.91 -21.36
N CYS A 13 6.20 1.58 -20.54
CA CYS A 13 4.82 1.90 -20.88
C CYS A 13 4.75 2.89 -22.06
N TYR A 14 5.64 3.89 -22.09
CA TYR A 14 5.70 4.83 -23.21
C TYR A 14 6.13 4.15 -24.51
N LEU A 15 7.13 3.28 -24.45
CA LEU A 15 7.57 2.50 -25.62
C LEU A 15 6.45 1.61 -26.16
N LEU A 16 5.73 0.91 -25.28
CA LEU A 16 4.60 0.06 -25.68
C LEU A 16 3.50 0.88 -26.35
N ARG A 17 3.13 2.01 -25.76
CA ARG A 17 2.11 2.90 -26.32
C ARG A 17 2.52 3.47 -27.69
N ASP A 18 3.78 3.88 -27.84
CA ASP A 18 4.29 4.41 -29.12
C ASP A 18 4.28 3.34 -30.24
N HIS A 19 4.23 2.06 -29.87
CA HIS A 19 4.02 0.92 -30.79
C HIS A 19 2.55 0.46 -30.87
N GLY A 20 1.62 1.25 -30.35
CA GLY A 20 0.18 0.98 -30.40
C GLY A 20 -0.28 -0.14 -29.46
N ILE A 21 0.49 -0.46 -28.42
CA ILE A 21 0.11 -1.46 -27.40
C ILE A 21 -0.44 -0.73 -26.18
N PRO A 22 -1.77 -0.79 -25.91
CA PRO A 22 -2.34 -0.27 -24.68
C PRO A 22 -1.75 -0.97 -23.46
N CYS A 23 -1.42 -0.20 -22.44
CA CYS A 23 -0.87 -0.74 -21.20
C CYS A 23 -1.21 0.15 -20.01
N VAL A 24 -1.24 -0.44 -18.82
CA VAL A 24 -1.30 0.31 -17.57
C VAL A 24 -0.31 -0.19 -16.55
N VAL A 25 0.18 0.73 -15.74
CA VAL A 25 0.98 0.46 -14.55
C VAL A 25 0.13 -0.25 -13.50
N TRP A 26 0.74 -1.17 -12.76
CA TRP A 26 0.07 -2.01 -11.77
C TRP A 26 0.78 -2.04 -10.41
N PHE A 27 0.07 -2.49 -9.37
CA PHE A 27 0.55 -2.61 -7.98
C PHE A 27 1.20 -1.34 -7.41
N GLU A 28 2.44 -1.43 -6.89
CA GLU A 28 3.06 -0.41 -6.04
C GLU A 28 3.17 0.94 -6.71
N ASP A 29 3.47 0.95 -8.01
CA ASP A 29 3.54 2.16 -8.82
C ASP A 29 2.16 2.78 -9.03
N ALA A 30 1.14 1.96 -9.28
CA ALA A 30 -0.23 2.42 -9.49
C ALA A 30 -0.80 3.03 -8.20
N ILE A 31 -0.61 2.38 -7.05
CA ILE A 31 -1.09 2.92 -5.77
C ILE A 31 -0.24 4.10 -5.28
N GLY A 32 1.06 4.12 -5.63
CA GLY A 32 1.97 5.23 -5.36
C GLY A 32 1.51 6.54 -6.01
N TYR A 33 0.95 6.45 -7.22
CA TYR A 33 0.32 7.61 -7.89
C TYR A 33 -0.82 8.22 -7.07
N TYR A 34 -1.56 7.39 -6.31
CA TYR A 34 -2.66 7.83 -5.44
C TYR A 34 -2.21 8.27 -4.04
N GLY A 35 -0.91 8.53 -3.86
CA GLY A 35 -0.34 9.09 -2.64
C GLY A 35 0.06 8.06 -1.58
N VAL A 36 0.00 6.76 -1.90
CA VAL A 36 0.53 5.74 -0.98
C VAL A 36 2.06 5.81 -0.96
N PRO A 37 2.70 5.89 0.22
CA PRO A 37 4.14 5.78 0.33
C PRO A 37 4.58 4.32 0.13
N THR A 38 4.89 3.95 -1.11
CA THR A 38 5.34 2.61 -1.46
C THR A 38 6.85 2.53 -1.65
N VAL A 39 7.43 1.39 -1.29
CA VAL A 39 8.76 1.00 -1.75
C VAL A 39 8.56 0.20 -3.03
N VAL A 40 9.12 0.69 -4.13
CA VAL A 40 8.98 0.08 -5.45
C VAL A 40 10.17 -0.81 -5.77
N PHE A 41 9.90 -2.01 -6.31
CA PHE A 41 10.92 -2.96 -6.74
C PHE A 41 10.83 -3.11 -8.27
N ASP A 42 10.14 -4.15 -8.72
CA ASP A 42 9.76 -4.35 -10.11
C ASP A 42 8.69 -3.35 -10.54
N LEU A 43 8.68 -2.99 -11.82
CA LEU A 43 7.54 -2.32 -12.44
C LEU A 43 6.59 -3.38 -12.99
N TYR A 44 5.35 -3.43 -12.51
CA TYR A 44 4.32 -4.30 -13.08
C TYR A 44 3.49 -3.54 -14.10
N VAL A 45 3.26 -4.15 -15.27
CA VAL A 45 2.51 -3.55 -16.37
C VAL A 45 1.49 -4.55 -16.89
N LEU A 46 0.21 -4.14 -16.92
CA LEU A 46 -0.84 -4.90 -17.56
C LEU A 46 -0.85 -4.61 -19.06
N VAL A 47 -0.91 -5.65 -19.87
CA VAL A 47 -1.02 -5.61 -21.34
C VAL A 47 -1.99 -6.69 -21.82
N SER A 48 -2.57 -6.52 -23.01
CA SER A 48 -3.44 -7.55 -23.58
C SER A 48 -2.68 -8.79 -24.06
N ASP A 49 -1.49 -8.58 -24.65
CA ASP A 49 -0.61 -9.64 -25.15
C ASP A 49 0.81 -9.45 -24.61
N ILE A 50 1.20 -10.32 -23.68
CA ILE A 50 2.51 -10.26 -23.02
C ILE A 50 3.67 -10.63 -23.96
N GLU A 51 3.45 -11.43 -24.99
CA GLU A 51 4.51 -11.82 -25.93
C GLU A 51 4.78 -10.69 -26.91
N ALA A 52 3.73 -10.09 -27.47
CA ALA A 52 3.86 -8.93 -28.35
C ALA A 52 4.53 -7.75 -27.62
N ALA A 53 4.10 -7.47 -26.39
CA ALA A 53 4.71 -6.42 -25.56
C ALA A 53 6.18 -6.74 -25.23
N ALA A 54 6.50 -7.98 -24.88
CA ALA A 54 7.89 -8.39 -24.63
C ALA A 54 8.76 -8.23 -25.88
N GLN A 55 8.24 -8.60 -27.06
CA GLN A 55 8.94 -8.47 -28.32
C GLN A 55 9.27 -6.99 -28.64
N VAL A 56 8.31 -6.08 -28.46
CA VAL A 56 8.55 -4.64 -28.64
C VAL A 56 9.64 -4.15 -27.70
N LEU A 57 9.58 -4.50 -26.41
CA LEU A 57 10.61 -4.08 -25.46
C LEU A 57 11.98 -4.67 -25.81
N THR A 58 12.07 -5.93 -26.23
CA THR A 58 13.34 -6.54 -26.65
C THR A 58 13.92 -5.90 -27.91
N GLN A 59 13.10 -5.51 -28.88
CA GLN A 59 13.55 -4.74 -30.04
C GLN A 59 14.10 -3.36 -29.66
N ASN A 60 13.71 -2.84 -28.51
CA ASN A 60 14.18 -1.57 -27.95
C ASN A 60 15.26 -1.76 -26.87
N GLY A 61 15.96 -2.91 -26.86
CA GLY A 61 17.14 -3.16 -26.05
C GLY A 61 16.89 -3.81 -24.69
N TRP A 62 15.65 -4.15 -24.34
CA TRP A 62 15.36 -4.82 -23.06
C TRP A 62 15.71 -6.30 -23.18
N THR A 63 16.24 -6.89 -22.11
CA THR A 63 16.66 -8.29 -22.12
C THR A 63 15.66 -9.16 -21.37
N LEU A 64 15.19 -10.24 -21.99
CA LEU A 64 14.35 -11.23 -21.30
C LEU A 64 15.12 -11.87 -20.14
N VAL A 65 14.50 -11.87 -18.96
CA VAL A 65 15.04 -12.52 -17.77
C VAL A 65 14.44 -13.93 -17.70
N PRO A 66 15.27 -14.99 -17.78
CA PRO A 66 14.78 -16.35 -17.60
C PRO A 66 14.11 -16.50 -16.23
N GLN A 67 12.90 -17.07 -16.22
CA GLN A 67 12.15 -17.26 -14.99
C GLN A 67 11.52 -18.65 -14.95
N GLU A 68 11.89 -19.45 -13.95
CA GLU A 68 11.35 -20.81 -13.77
C GLU A 68 9.92 -20.83 -13.22
N LYS A 69 9.55 -19.82 -12.41
CA LYS A 69 8.23 -19.69 -11.79
C LYS A 69 7.81 -18.23 -11.71
N GLY A 70 6.55 -17.94 -12.06
CA GLY A 70 5.97 -16.61 -11.93
C GLY A 70 6.04 -16.09 -10.50
N LYS A 71 6.27 -14.78 -10.36
CA LYS A 71 6.36 -14.09 -9.07
C LYS A 71 5.74 -12.71 -9.10
N ILE A 72 5.00 -12.40 -8.04
CA ILE A 72 4.49 -11.08 -7.70
C ILE A 72 4.89 -10.79 -6.25
N GLY A 73 5.81 -9.84 -6.09
CA GLY A 73 6.56 -9.68 -4.84
C GLY A 73 7.16 -11.01 -4.42
N ASN A 74 6.79 -11.47 -3.22
CA ASN A 74 7.24 -12.74 -2.67
C ASN A 74 6.31 -13.93 -2.97
N ALA A 75 5.17 -13.71 -3.64
CA ALA A 75 4.21 -14.76 -3.97
C ALA A 75 4.64 -15.52 -5.22
N ASN A 76 4.59 -16.85 -5.17
CA ASN A 76 4.71 -17.69 -6.37
C ASN A 76 3.34 -17.75 -7.06
N VAL A 77 3.30 -17.39 -8.34
CA VAL A 77 2.07 -17.33 -9.12
C VAL A 77 2.17 -18.19 -10.36
N LYS A 78 1.02 -18.71 -10.78
CA LYS A 78 0.88 -19.50 -12.02
C LYS A 78 0.45 -18.66 -13.22
N CYS A 79 0.11 -17.40 -13.02
CA CYS A 79 -0.29 -16.51 -14.11
C CYS A 79 0.85 -16.38 -15.12
N ALA A 80 0.48 -16.23 -16.39
CA ALA A 80 1.46 -16.00 -17.43
C ALA A 80 2.16 -14.66 -17.18
N GLN A 81 3.47 -14.60 -17.41
CA GLN A 81 4.20 -13.35 -17.29
C GLN A 81 5.48 -13.36 -18.14
N ARG A 82 5.95 -12.15 -18.45
CA ARG A 82 7.27 -11.92 -19.04
C ARG A 82 8.02 -10.92 -18.18
N ARG A 83 9.30 -11.20 -17.92
CA ARG A 83 10.16 -10.34 -17.12
C ARG A 83 11.31 -9.86 -17.97
N LEU A 84 11.56 -8.56 -17.95
CA LEU A 84 12.57 -7.92 -18.77
C LEU A 84 13.45 -7.01 -17.92
N ALA A 85 14.75 -7.10 -18.11
CA ALA A 85 15.72 -6.17 -17.54
C ALA A 85 15.86 -4.93 -18.44
N PRO A 86 16.03 -3.73 -17.86
CA PRO A 86 16.33 -2.51 -18.60
C PRO A 86 17.68 -2.65 -19.36
N PRO A 87 17.99 -1.76 -20.31
CA PRO A 87 19.16 -1.83 -21.15
C PRO A 87 20.39 -1.47 -20.31
N TYR A 88 21.56 -1.96 -20.69
CA TYR A 88 22.78 -1.85 -19.87
C TYR A 88 23.21 -0.39 -19.58
N GLU A 89 22.85 0.57 -20.43
CA GLU A 89 23.14 2.00 -20.24
C GLU A 89 22.40 2.60 -19.02
N ASP A 90 21.24 2.07 -18.64
CA ASP A 90 20.50 2.54 -17.46
C ASP A 90 21.01 1.91 -16.15
N VAL A 91 21.78 0.83 -16.22
CA VAL A 91 22.34 0.16 -15.02
C VAL A 91 23.57 0.89 -14.49
N GLN A 92 24.42 1.46 -15.36
CA GLN A 92 25.62 2.20 -14.92
C GLN A 92 25.28 3.49 -14.16
N GLU A 93 24.23 4.22 -14.54
CA GLU A 93 23.83 5.43 -13.82
C GLU A 93 23.14 5.13 -12.48
N ALA A 94 22.39 4.02 -12.39
CA ALA A 94 21.81 3.55 -11.14
C ALA A 94 22.91 3.10 -10.15
N GLU A 95 23.93 2.37 -10.61
CA GLU A 95 25.07 1.99 -9.78
C GLU A 95 25.98 3.17 -9.41
N LEU A 96 26.16 4.16 -10.29
CA LEU A 96 26.89 5.40 -9.98
C LEU A 96 26.20 6.26 -8.91
N SER A 97 24.88 6.10 -8.71
CA SER A 97 24.14 6.74 -7.62
C SER A 97 24.32 6.03 -6.26
N VAL A 98 24.88 4.82 -6.27
CA VAL A 98 25.23 4.04 -5.07
C VAL A 98 26.76 3.98 -4.96
N SER A 99 27.42 5.14 -4.86
CA SER A 99 28.85 5.15 -4.55
C SER A 99 29.08 4.69 -3.11
N TYR A 100 29.36 3.41 -2.91
CA TYR A 100 29.93 2.96 -1.65
C TYR A 100 31.34 3.56 -1.49
N PRO A 101 31.68 4.17 -0.34
CA PRO A 101 33.03 4.64 -0.13
C PRO A 101 33.99 3.45 -0.18
N HIS A 102 35.00 3.55 -1.04
CA HIS A 102 36.06 2.57 -1.21
C HIS A 102 36.76 2.38 0.14
N ILE A 103 36.50 1.26 0.82
CA ILE A 103 37.18 0.91 2.08
C ILE A 103 38.62 0.58 1.73
N SER A 104 39.52 1.55 1.88
CA SER A 104 40.95 1.28 1.94
C SER A 104 41.23 0.61 3.27
N MET A 105 41.43 -0.72 3.26
CA MET A 105 41.92 -1.41 4.45
C MET A 105 43.30 -0.83 4.83
N PRO A 106 43.51 -0.41 6.09
CA PRO A 106 44.86 -0.09 6.56
C PRO A 106 45.69 -1.39 6.63
N PRO A 107 47.01 -1.30 6.39
CA PRO A 107 47.90 -2.46 6.54
C PRO A 107 47.93 -2.91 8.01
N PRO A 108 48.15 -4.21 8.27
CA PRO A 108 48.21 -4.72 9.63
C PRO A 108 49.39 -4.10 10.39
N PRO A 109 49.21 -3.72 11.67
CA PRO A 109 50.29 -3.16 12.47
C PRO A 109 51.33 -4.24 12.79
N SER A 110 52.61 -3.88 12.60
CA SER A 110 53.76 -4.65 13.03
C SER A 110 53.83 -4.75 14.56
N GLU A 111 54.08 -5.94 15.07
CA GLU A 111 54.36 -6.24 16.47
C GLU A 111 55.63 -5.49 16.91
N ASP A 112 55.47 -4.39 17.64
CA ASP A 112 56.37 -3.89 18.68
C ASP A 112 55.94 -2.47 19.04
N SER A 113 55.24 -2.31 20.16
CA SER A 113 55.33 -1.15 21.08
C SER A 113 54.26 -1.28 22.17
N HIS A 114 54.74 -1.55 23.37
CA HIS A 114 53.99 -1.47 24.61
C HIS A 114 53.75 -0.01 25.03
N GLU A 115 52.64 0.17 25.73
CA GLU A 115 52.28 1.27 26.65
C GLU A 115 51.57 2.54 26.12
N ALA A 116 50.39 2.72 26.73
CA ALA A 116 49.71 3.96 27.09
C ALA A 116 49.18 4.84 25.95
N GLU A 117 47.92 4.60 25.55
CA GLU A 117 46.92 5.67 25.54
C GLU A 117 45.53 5.15 25.96
N LEU A 118 44.95 5.95 26.84
CA LEU A 118 43.67 5.82 27.51
C LEU A 118 42.51 5.96 26.50
N SER A 119 41.46 5.19 26.71
CA SER A 119 40.20 5.13 25.94
C SER A 119 39.72 6.46 25.32
N ASP A 120 39.82 6.59 24.00
CA ASP A 120 38.93 7.44 23.20
C ASP A 120 37.93 6.51 22.45
N HIS A 121 36.92 6.04 23.18
CA HIS A 121 35.74 5.41 22.56
C HIS A 121 34.92 6.48 21.85
N ARG A 122 35.35 6.88 20.65
CA ARG A 122 34.46 7.58 19.72
C ARG A 122 33.42 6.58 19.24
N PRO A 123 32.12 6.77 19.52
CA PRO A 123 31.11 5.97 18.86
C PRO A 123 31.20 6.29 17.37
N HIS A 124 31.56 5.30 16.57
CA HIS A 124 31.34 5.32 15.12
C HIS A 124 29.83 5.41 14.89
N THR A 125 29.30 6.62 14.97
CA THR A 125 27.98 6.96 14.44
C THR A 125 28.15 7.03 12.93
N TYR A 126 28.25 5.85 12.32
CA TYR A 126 28.02 5.71 10.89
C TYR A 126 26.51 5.90 10.71
N ILE A 127 26.08 7.15 10.62
CA ILE A 127 24.74 7.49 10.17
C ILE A 127 24.74 7.10 8.69
N PRO A 128 24.02 6.03 8.27
CA PRO A 128 23.90 5.73 6.86
C PRO A 128 23.34 6.98 6.15
N PRO A 129 23.77 7.27 4.92
CA PRO A 129 23.19 8.38 4.18
C PRO A 129 21.67 8.24 4.19
N PRO A 130 20.92 9.35 4.31
CA PRO A 130 19.47 9.30 4.27
C PRO A 130 19.05 8.55 2.99
N PRO A 131 18.06 7.65 3.06
CA PRO A 131 17.61 6.90 1.90
C PRO A 131 17.29 7.89 0.78
N SER A 132 17.79 7.59 -0.42
CA SER A 132 17.49 8.38 -1.62
C SER A 132 15.98 8.60 -1.70
N THR A 133 15.56 9.87 -1.80
CA THR A 133 14.16 10.24 -2.03
C THR A 133 13.69 9.90 -3.44
N LYS A 134 14.62 9.54 -4.33
CA LYS A 134 14.30 8.97 -5.63
C LYS A 134 14.16 7.46 -5.47
N PRO A 135 13.02 6.87 -5.86
CA PRO A 135 12.88 5.43 -5.90
C PRO A 135 13.99 4.86 -6.80
N PRO A 136 14.60 3.72 -6.42
CA PRO A 136 15.48 3.03 -7.34
C PRO A 136 14.71 2.74 -8.65
N GLY A 137 15.39 2.90 -9.78
CA GLY A 137 14.83 2.47 -11.07
C GLY A 137 14.38 1.01 -10.99
N PRO A 138 13.40 0.59 -11.82
CA PRO A 138 12.85 -0.75 -11.73
C PRO A 138 13.96 -1.77 -11.93
N THR A 139 14.06 -2.74 -11.02
CA THR A 139 15.02 -3.83 -11.16
C THR A 139 14.68 -4.66 -12.41
N THR A 140 13.39 -4.89 -12.64
CA THR A 140 12.87 -5.43 -13.90
C THR A 140 11.48 -4.86 -14.21
N THR A 141 11.07 -4.97 -15.47
CA THR A 141 9.68 -4.78 -15.92
C THR A 141 9.01 -6.14 -16.02
N VAL A 142 7.84 -6.30 -15.40
CA VAL A 142 7.03 -7.52 -15.40
C VAL A 142 5.74 -7.25 -16.16
N LEU A 143 5.59 -7.90 -17.31
CA LEU A 143 4.39 -7.86 -18.13
C LEU A 143 3.42 -8.93 -17.65
N LEU A 144 2.18 -8.52 -17.40
CA LEU A 144 1.07 -9.36 -16.94
C LEU A 144 -0.11 -9.24 -17.92
N PRO A 145 -0.84 -10.34 -18.22
CA PRO A 145 -2.04 -10.28 -19.03
C PRO A 145 -3.15 -9.54 -18.28
N ALA A 146 -3.68 -8.46 -18.83
CA ALA A 146 -4.74 -7.67 -18.18
C ALA A 146 -6.01 -8.51 -17.86
N ALA A 147 -6.30 -9.51 -18.70
CA ALA A 147 -7.40 -10.44 -18.50
C ALA A 147 -7.27 -11.29 -17.23
N ASP A 148 -6.04 -11.61 -16.78
CA ASP A 148 -5.80 -12.36 -15.54
C ASP A 148 -6.04 -11.49 -14.29
N TRP A 149 -6.20 -10.18 -14.46
CA TRP A 149 -6.39 -9.18 -13.40
C TRP A 149 -7.76 -8.48 -13.48
N ASN A 150 -8.68 -9.01 -14.28
CA ASN A 150 -10.03 -8.45 -14.49
C ASN A 150 -10.00 -6.96 -14.85
N PHE A 151 -8.98 -6.53 -15.61
CA PHE A 151 -8.80 -5.14 -15.99
C PHE A 151 -8.98 -4.95 -17.50
N ASN A 152 -9.85 -4.01 -17.89
CA ASN A 152 -10.11 -3.72 -19.30
C ASN A 152 -9.20 -2.59 -19.82
N LEU A 153 -8.45 -2.88 -20.89
CA LEU A 153 -7.53 -1.96 -21.56
C LEU A 153 -8.15 -1.16 -22.72
N GLU A 154 -9.42 -1.38 -23.10
CA GLU A 154 -10.07 -0.73 -24.25
C GLU A 154 -10.02 0.81 -24.17
N GLY A 155 -10.09 1.38 -22.96
CA GLY A 155 -10.01 2.83 -22.74
C GLY A 155 -8.60 3.44 -22.85
N TYR A 156 -7.55 2.62 -23.00
CA TYR A 156 -6.14 3.06 -22.97
C TYR A 156 -5.48 3.03 -24.34
N SER A 157 -6.28 2.95 -25.40
CA SER A 157 -5.76 3.16 -26.74
C SER A 157 -5.14 4.56 -26.84
N PRO A 158 -4.01 4.74 -27.57
CA PRO A 158 -3.36 6.03 -27.74
C PRO A 158 -4.31 7.14 -28.25
N GLU A 159 -5.37 6.76 -28.96
CA GLU A 159 -6.38 7.67 -29.51
C GLU A 159 -7.38 8.23 -28.48
N HIS A 160 -7.44 7.66 -27.28
CA HIS A 160 -8.44 8.00 -26.24
C HIS A 160 -7.86 8.73 -25.01
N THR A 161 -6.56 9.04 -25.00
CA THR A 161 -5.88 9.54 -23.80
C THR A 161 -5.33 10.95 -23.98
N GLU A 162 -5.77 11.89 -23.15
CA GLU A 162 -5.41 13.32 -23.26
C GLU A 162 -3.96 13.62 -22.82
N THR A 163 -3.43 12.86 -21.85
CA THR A 163 -2.06 13.03 -21.36
C THR A 163 -1.32 11.70 -21.25
N LEU A 164 0.01 11.76 -21.34
CA LEU A 164 0.88 10.57 -21.26
C LEU A 164 0.74 9.82 -19.92
N ILE A 165 0.45 10.55 -18.83
CA ILE A 165 0.30 9.99 -17.48
C ILE A 165 -1.08 9.34 -17.33
N THR A 166 -2.15 10.02 -17.75
CA THR A 166 -3.50 9.43 -17.77
C THR A 166 -3.60 8.24 -18.72
N ALA A 167 -2.68 8.12 -19.68
CA ALA A 167 -2.63 7.00 -20.60
C ALA A 167 -2.07 5.70 -20.00
N VAL A 168 -1.34 5.77 -18.88
CA VAL A 168 -0.64 4.61 -18.31
C VAL A 168 -1.01 4.34 -16.85
N ILE A 169 -1.60 5.30 -16.15
CA ILE A 169 -2.08 5.10 -14.78
C ILE A 169 -3.57 4.72 -14.80
N PRO A 170 -3.97 3.60 -14.17
CA PRO A 170 -5.38 3.22 -14.11
C PRO A 170 -6.16 4.21 -13.23
N PRO A 171 -7.38 4.68 -13.60
CA PRO A 171 -8.28 5.42 -12.72
C PRO A 171 -8.54 4.65 -11.43
N LEU A 172 -8.67 5.40 -10.33
CA LEU A 172 -8.75 4.83 -8.99
C LEU A 172 -9.87 3.80 -8.85
N ALA A 173 -11.05 4.08 -9.41
CA ALA A 173 -12.19 3.17 -9.36
C ALA A 173 -11.88 1.84 -10.07
N GLY A 174 -11.33 1.90 -11.30
CA GLY A 174 -10.96 0.70 -12.05
C GLY A 174 -9.83 -0.10 -11.39
N LEU A 175 -8.85 0.59 -10.80
CA LEU A 175 -7.80 -0.05 -10.01
C LEU A 175 -8.37 -0.79 -8.78
N VAL A 176 -9.24 -0.13 -8.02
CA VAL A 176 -9.86 -0.69 -6.82
C VAL A 176 -10.78 -1.86 -7.16
N ASP A 177 -11.60 -1.74 -8.21
CA ASP A 177 -12.46 -2.81 -8.68
C ASP A 177 -11.67 -4.07 -9.03
N ALA A 178 -10.63 -3.93 -9.86
CA ALA A 178 -9.80 -5.06 -10.28
C ALA A 178 -9.00 -5.68 -9.12
N LEU A 179 -8.51 -4.88 -8.17
CA LEU A 179 -7.87 -5.39 -6.97
C LEU A 179 -8.84 -6.15 -6.06
N ILE A 180 -10.04 -5.61 -5.84
CA ILE A 180 -11.09 -6.28 -5.05
C ILE A 180 -11.48 -7.59 -5.72
N ASP A 181 -11.75 -7.59 -7.03
CA ASP A 181 -12.15 -8.79 -7.75
C ASP A 181 -11.05 -9.86 -7.67
N SER A 182 -9.80 -9.46 -7.91
CA SER A 182 -8.62 -10.33 -7.78
C SER A 182 -8.44 -10.89 -6.37
N LEU A 183 -8.68 -10.08 -5.33
CA LEU A 183 -8.59 -10.51 -3.93
C LEU A 183 -9.66 -11.55 -3.59
N LEU A 184 -10.90 -11.31 -4.03
CA LEU A 184 -12.04 -12.16 -3.72
C LEU A 184 -12.03 -13.47 -4.54
N ASP A 185 -11.41 -13.48 -5.71
CA ASP A 185 -11.19 -14.69 -6.53
C ASP A 185 -9.91 -15.44 -6.15
N CYS A 186 -9.03 -14.82 -5.36
CA CYS A 186 -7.76 -15.41 -4.96
C CYS A 186 -7.98 -16.71 -4.14
N SER A 187 -7.46 -17.82 -4.65
CA SER A 187 -7.59 -19.11 -3.98
C SER A 187 -6.88 -19.13 -2.62
N SER A 188 -7.49 -19.78 -1.64
CA SER A 188 -6.97 -19.84 -0.26
C SER A 188 -5.57 -20.47 -0.12
N ASN A 189 -5.12 -21.24 -1.12
CA ASN A 189 -3.79 -21.83 -1.16
C ASN A 189 -2.67 -20.85 -1.59
N ASN A 190 -3.00 -19.61 -1.99
CA ASN A 190 -2.04 -18.57 -2.34
C ASN A 190 -2.05 -17.42 -1.33
N GLY A 191 -1.75 -17.75 -0.06
CA GLY A 191 -1.76 -16.78 1.03
C GLY A 191 -0.92 -15.55 0.76
N MET A 192 0.28 -15.71 0.20
CA MET A 192 1.20 -14.58 -0.04
C MET A 192 0.67 -13.60 -1.09
N LEU A 193 0.05 -14.08 -2.18
CA LEU A 193 -0.56 -13.17 -3.17
C LEU A 193 -1.79 -12.47 -2.57
N ARG A 194 -2.57 -13.22 -1.78
CA ARG A 194 -3.76 -12.69 -1.13
C ARG A 194 -3.41 -11.58 -0.14
N ASP A 195 -2.38 -11.79 0.67
CA ASP A 195 -1.86 -10.80 1.61
C ASP A 195 -1.32 -9.58 0.85
N HIS A 196 -0.62 -9.80 -0.27
CA HIS A 196 -0.16 -8.72 -1.13
C HIS A 196 -1.33 -7.86 -1.63
N LEU A 197 -2.38 -8.48 -2.20
CA LEU A 197 -3.58 -7.76 -2.67
C LEU A 197 -4.31 -7.03 -1.55
N ALA A 198 -4.49 -7.68 -0.40
CA ALA A 198 -5.14 -7.08 0.76
C ALA A 198 -4.40 -5.84 1.26
N VAL A 199 -3.06 -5.89 1.31
CA VAL A 199 -2.22 -4.75 1.70
C VAL A 199 -2.34 -3.60 0.70
N GLN A 200 -2.32 -3.88 -0.60
CA GLN A 200 -2.47 -2.86 -1.64
C GLN A 200 -3.82 -2.11 -1.48
N ILE A 201 -4.91 -2.85 -1.27
CA ILE A 201 -6.24 -2.25 -1.04
C ILE A 201 -6.26 -1.46 0.27
N ALA A 202 -5.72 -2.00 1.36
CA ALA A 202 -5.71 -1.31 2.65
C ALA A 202 -4.92 0.00 2.61
N TYR A 203 -3.83 0.01 1.86
CA TYR A 203 -3.08 1.22 1.61
C TYR A 203 -3.90 2.23 0.79
N LEU A 204 -4.56 1.82 -0.30
CA LEU A 204 -5.43 2.73 -1.02
C LEU A 204 -6.49 3.34 -0.11
N TYR A 205 -7.19 2.55 0.71
CA TYR A 205 -8.16 3.08 1.66
C TYR A 205 -7.53 4.00 2.69
N SER A 206 -6.32 3.73 3.17
CA SER A 206 -5.69 4.56 4.21
C SER A 206 -5.13 5.89 3.69
N TRP A 207 -4.74 5.98 2.41
CA TRP A 207 -4.05 7.16 1.86
C TRP A 207 -4.82 7.93 0.79
N ALA A 208 -5.70 7.30 0.00
CA ALA A 208 -6.43 8.00 -1.05
C ALA A 208 -7.71 8.66 -0.49
N PRO A 209 -7.82 10.01 -0.45
CA PRO A 209 -8.95 10.68 0.19
C PRO A 209 -10.31 10.34 -0.44
N ALA A 210 -10.34 10.12 -1.75
CA ALA A 210 -11.56 9.74 -2.47
C ALA A 210 -12.17 8.45 -1.93
N LEU A 211 -11.36 7.51 -1.43
CA LEU A 211 -11.86 6.24 -0.86
C LEU A 211 -12.45 6.38 0.55
N GLN A 212 -12.34 7.56 1.17
CA GLN A 212 -13.02 7.89 2.43
C GLN A 212 -14.44 8.40 2.18
N GLU A 213 -14.77 8.76 0.95
CA GLU A 213 -16.07 9.31 0.60
C GLU A 213 -17.03 8.19 0.22
N ARG A 214 -18.17 8.11 0.91
CA ARG A 214 -19.22 7.14 0.62
C ARG A 214 -19.70 7.19 -0.84
N ALA A 215 -19.74 8.39 -1.44
CA ALA A 215 -20.17 8.60 -2.82
C ALA A 215 -19.24 7.92 -3.84
N PHE A 216 -18.00 7.57 -3.45
CA PHE A 216 -17.07 6.87 -4.33
C PHE A 216 -17.61 5.53 -4.82
N ALA A 217 -18.49 4.89 -4.05
CA ALA A 217 -19.18 3.66 -4.46
C ALA A 217 -19.93 3.79 -5.79
N ASP A 218 -20.38 4.98 -6.17
CA ASP A 218 -21.09 5.18 -7.45
C ASP A 218 -20.19 4.98 -8.67
N HIS A 219 -18.86 5.06 -8.48
CA HIS A 219 -17.86 4.81 -9.51
C HIS A 219 -17.39 3.36 -9.56
N LEU A 220 -17.72 2.55 -8.55
CA LEU A 220 -17.36 1.13 -8.49
C LEU A 220 -18.40 0.25 -9.18
N MET A 221 -17.94 -0.94 -9.61
CA MET A 221 -18.84 -2.02 -10.01
C MET A 221 -19.87 -2.31 -8.91
N TYR A 222 -21.11 -2.58 -9.32
CA TYR A 222 -22.24 -2.71 -8.39
C TYR A 222 -21.98 -3.73 -7.28
N GLU A 223 -21.39 -4.87 -7.62
CA GLU A 223 -21.08 -5.94 -6.67
C GLU A 223 -19.93 -5.63 -5.70
N HIS A 224 -19.14 -4.59 -5.96
CA HIS A 224 -18.03 -4.15 -5.10
C HIS A 224 -18.42 -2.99 -4.18
N ARG A 225 -19.57 -2.36 -4.42
CA ARG A 225 -20.06 -1.26 -3.57
C ARG A 225 -20.22 -1.68 -2.11
N GLN A 226 -20.68 -2.91 -1.87
CA GLN A 226 -20.82 -3.41 -0.51
C GLN A 226 -19.49 -3.59 0.20
N TYR A 227 -18.42 -4.01 -0.51
CA TYR A 227 -17.06 -4.04 0.04
C TYR A 227 -16.67 -2.65 0.54
N HIS A 228 -16.89 -1.62 -0.27
CA HIS A 228 -16.58 -0.23 0.08
C HIS A 228 -17.36 0.25 1.31
N PHE A 229 -18.69 0.03 1.34
CA PHE A 229 -19.51 0.39 2.51
C PHE A 229 -19.06 -0.33 3.78
N ASP A 230 -18.70 -1.61 3.68
CA ASP A 230 -18.27 -2.39 4.82
C ASP A 230 -16.91 -1.93 5.37
N VAL A 231 -15.97 -1.57 4.50
CA VAL A 231 -14.71 -0.91 4.89
C VAL A 231 -15.00 0.39 5.66
N LEU A 232 -15.85 1.26 5.10
CA LEU A 232 -16.22 2.53 5.75
C LEU A 232 -17.01 2.35 7.05
N SER A 233 -17.70 1.21 7.20
CA SER A 233 -18.36 0.83 8.45
C SER A 233 -17.40 0.35 9.54
N GLY A 234 -16.08 0.34 9.28
CA GLY A 234 -15.07 -0.04 10.25
C GLY A 234 -14.71 -1.53 10.26
N MET A 235 -15.18 -2.32 9.28
CA MET A 235 -14.79 -3.73 9.19
C MET A 235 -13.28 -3.87 8.91
N SER A 236 -12.68 -4.91 9.51
CA SER A 236 -11.26 -5.23 9.35
C SER A 236 -11.00 -5.90 7.99
N HIS A 237 -10.85 -5.06 6.97
CA HIS A 237 -10.97 -5.44 5.57
C HIS A 237 -9.80 -6.23 4.96
N VAL A 238 -8.73 -6.46 5.72
CA VAL A 238 -7.57 -7.28 5.30
C VAL A 238 -7.62 -8.70 5.83
N THR A 239 -8.66 -9.05 6.60
CA THR A 239 -8.69 -10.31 7.35
C THR A 239 -9.33 -11.45 6.57
N VAL A 240 -9.03 -12.69 6.99
CA VAL A 240 -9.63 -13.89 6.40
C VAL A 240 -11.15 -13.96 6.52
N PRO A 241 -11.74 -13.70 7.69
CA PRO A 241 -13.18 -13.63 7.86
C PRO A 241 -13.83 -12.60 6.92
N PHE A 242 -13.26 -11.40 6.83
CA PHE A 242 -13.79 -10.34 5.98
C PHE A 242 -13.77 -10.72 4.49
N ILE A 243 -12.64 -11.21 3.98
CA ILE A 243 -12.52 -11.61 2.57
C ILE A 243 -13.51 -12.73 2.24
N SER A 244 -13.69 -13.71 3.12
CA SER A 244 -14.67 -14.78 2.93
C SER A 244 -16.12 -14.26 2.95
N HIS A 245 -16.41 -13.33 3.85
CA HIS A 245 -17.70 -12.67 3.94
C HIS A 245 -18.02 -11.86 2.68
N GLN A 246 -17.10 -11.01 2.24
CA GLN A 246 -17.25 -10.19 1.03
C GLN A 246 -17.41 -11.05 -0.23
N GLY A 247 -16.69 -12.17 -0.33
CA GLY A 247 -16.89 -13.11 -1.43
C GLY A 247 -18.34 -13.63 -1.51
N LYS A 248 -18.94 -14.00 -0.37
CA LYS A 248 -20.35 -14.45 -0.32
C LYS A 248 -21.32 -13.32 -0.67
N VAL A 249 -21.06 -12.12 -0.16
CA VAL A 249 -21.90 -10.93 -0.41
C VAL A 249 -21.86 -10.55 -1.88
N ARG A 250 -20.67 -10.49 -2.51
CA ARG A 250 -20.51 -10.24 -3.95
C ARG A 250 -21.30 -11.23 -4.79
N GLU A 251 -21.18 -12.52 -4.50
CA GLU A 251 -21.94 -13.57 -5.20
C GLU A 251 -23.46 -13.44 -5.00
N ALA A 252 -23.89 -13.02 -3.80
CA ALA A 252 -25.31 -12.80 -3.52
C ALA A 252 -25.87 -11.55 -4.23
N LEU A 253 -25.06 -10.49 -4.40
CA LEU A 253 -25.37 -9.30 -5.19
C LEU A 253 -25.46 -9.65 -6.68
N ARG A 254 -24.50 -10.39 -7.23
CA ARG A 254 -24.52 -10.88 -8.62
C ARG A 254 -25.77 -11.70 -8.94
N LYS A 255 -26.29 -12.46 -7.95
CA LYS A 255 -27.53 -13.24 -8.07
C LYS A 255 -28.81 -12.46 -7.80
N GLY A 256 -28.72 -11.19 -7.38
CA GLY A 256 -29.88 -10.38 -6.99
C GLY A 256 -30.56 -10.85 -5.71
N THR A 257 -29.89 -11.66 -4.89
CA THR A 257 -30.40 -12.16 -3.60
C THR A 257 -29.99 -11.31 -2.40
N HIS A 258 -29.27 -10.22 -2.66
CA HIS A 258 -28.80 -9.28 -1.67
C HIS A 258 -28.99 -7.86 -2.20
N GLU A 259 -29.24 -6.91 -1.29
CA GLU A 259 -29.32 -5.49 -1.58
C GLU A 259 -28.19 -4.78 -0.87
N LEU A 260 -27.73 -3.66 -1.43
CA LEU A 260 -26.70 -2.83 -0.80
C LEU A 260 -27.20 -2.27 0.54
N ARG A 261 -26.32 -2.28 1.54
CA ARG A 261 -26.57 -1.82 2.91
C ARG A 261 -25.39 -1.01 3.42
N ASP A 262 -25.63 -0.17 4.42
CA ASP A 262 -24.58 0.59 5.10
C ASP A 262 -23.51 -0.29 5.74
N CYS A 263 -23.92 -1.48 6.20
CA CYS A 263 -23.05 -2.47 6.82
C CYS A 263 -23.74 -3.84 6.65
N SER A 264 -23.10 -4.76 5.94
CA SER A 264 -23.72 -6.04 5.58
C SER A 264 -23.76 -7.05 6.73
N ALA A 265 -23.01 -6.82 7.81
CA ALA A 265 -22.88 -7.75 8.92
C ALA A 265 -22.58 -7.04 10.26
N ARG A 266 -23.43 -6.08 10.62
CA ARG A 266 -23.28 -5.26 11.85
C ARG A 266 -23.14 -6.08 13.13
N ASP A 267 -23.80 -7.23 13.21
CA ASP A 267 -23.82 -8.07 14.40
C ASP A 267 -22.69 -9.12 14.44
N ASN A 268 -21.88 -9.21 13.38
CA ASN A 268 -20.79 -10.18 13.29
C ASN A 268 -19.48 -9.56 13.81
N LYS A 269 -19.24 -9.74 15.11
CA LYS A 269 -18.06 -9.24 15.83
C LYS A 269 -16.72 -9.65 15.20
N ASP A 270 -16.64 -10.85 14.64
CA ASP A 270 -15.41 -11.38 14.01
C ASP A 270 -14.94 -10.57 12.80
N LEU A 271 -15.79 -9.70 12.23
CA LEU A 271 -15.47 -8.85 11.09
C LEU A 271 -14.88 -7.50 11.49
N PHE A 272 -14.81 -7.19 12.78
CA PHE A 272 -14.39 -5.89 13.27
C PHE A 272 -13.10 -5.99 14.10
N SER A 273 -12.32 -4.90 14.12
CA SER A 273 -11.19 -4.79 15.04
C SER A 273 -11.66 -4.36 16.42
N GLY A 274 -10.90 -4.71 17.47
CA GLY A 274 -11.26 -4.39 18.86
C GLY A 274 -11.45 -2.88 19.14
N GLU A 275 -10.80 -2.00 18.38
CA GLU A 275 -11.01 -0.54 18.50
C GLU A 275 -12.38 -0.10 17.97
N TRP A 276 -12.87 -0.72 16.90
CA TRP A 276 -14.21 -0.46 16.39
C TRP A 276 -15.27 -1.10 17.29
N GLU A 277 -15.06 -2.32 17.77
CA GLU A 277 -15.93 -2.93 18.78
C GLU A 277 -16.07 -2.04 20.01
N ALA A 278 -14.96 -1.46 20.50
CA ALA A 278 -14.98 -0.51 21.62
C ALA A 278 -15.80 0.75 21.30
N ARG A 279 -15.72 1.30 20.08
CA ARG A 279 -16.52 2.46 19.65
C ARG A 279 -18.00 2.13 19.49
N VAL A 280 -18.32 0.99 18.88
CA VAL A 280 -19.70 0.54 18.72
C VAL A 280 -20.32 0.27 20.09
N LEU A 281 -19.63 -0.45 20.97
CA LEU A 281 -20.07 -0.68 22.36
C LEU A 281 -20.26 0.63 23.13
N ALA A 282 -19.37 1.62 22.95
CA ALA A 282 -19.52 2.95 23.56
C ALA A 282 -20.68 3.77 22.98
N SER A 283 -21.13 3.47 21.75
CA SER A 283 -22.26 4.13 21.09
C SER A 283 -23.60 3.43 21.27
N MET A 284 -23.61 2.23 21.86
CA MET A 284 -24.85 1.56 22.23
C MET A 284 -25.49 2.27 23.43
N PRO A 285 -26.84 2.39 23.49
CA PRO A 285 -27.52 2.90 24.68
C PRO A 285 -27.08 2.10 25.90
N ASN A 286 -26.73 2.79 26.99
CA ASN A 286 -26.30 2.14 28.23
C ASN A 286 -27.36 1.11 28.66
N PRO A 287 -27.04 -0.19 28.70
CA PRO A 287 -28.02 -1.22 29.05
C PRO A 287 -28.40 -1.17 30.54
N PHE A 288 -27.63 -0.42 31.32
CA PHE A 288 -27.95 -0.09 32.70
C PHE A 288 -28.70 1.25 32.69
N PRO A 289 -29.99 1.29 33.05
CA PRO A 289 -30.66 2.55 33.30
C PRO A 289 -29.85 3.29 34.36
N GLU A 290 -29.59 4.59 34.13
CA GLU A 290 -29.16 5.47 35.22
C GLU A 290 -30.19 5.31 36.33
N GLU A 291 -29.81 4.63 37.41
CA GLU A 291 -30.60 4.65 38.63
C GLU A 291 -30.77 6.12 38.97
N GLN A 292 -32.02 6.59 38.91
CA GLN A 292 -32.37 7.91 39.43
C GLN A 292 -31.94 7.90 40.89
N GLU A 293 -30.82 8.55 41.20
CA GLU A 293 -30.46 8.93 42.56
C GLU A 293 -31.49 9.93 43.07
N ASP A 294 -32.62 9.41 43.52
CA ASP A 294 -33.52 10.09 44.44
C ASP A 294 -33.30 9.49 45.82
N GLY A 295 -32.60 10.24 46.67
CA GLY A 295 -32.53 9.93 48.10
C GLY A 295 -31.19 10.24 48.75
N LYS A 296 -31.02 11.50 49.18
CA LYS A 296 -30.24 11.79 50.39
C LYS A 296 -30.73 10.88 51.54
N VAL A 297 -29.84 10.25 52.29
CA VAL A 297 -29.60 10.52 53.73
C VAL A 297 -28.21 9.99 54.11
N GLU A 298 -27.53 10.82 54.90
CA GLU A 298 -26.30 10.64 55.66
C GLU A 298 -26.14 9.27 56.34
N ASP A 299 -24.92 8.72 56.35
CA ASP A 299 -24.23 8.38 57.60
C ASP A 299 -22.78 7.94 57.35
N GLY A 300 -21.93 8.33 58.28
CA GLY A 300 -20.51 8.57 58.09
C GLY A 300 -19.59 7.36 57.95
N TRP A 301 -18.43 7.66 57.37
CA TRP A 301 -17.18 6.98 57.65
C TRP A 301 -16.09 8.03 57.81
N GLU A 302 -15.77 8.32 59.07
CA GLU A 302 -14.56 9.03 59.46
C GLU A 302 -13.32 8.19 59.10
N ILE A 303 -12.40 8.83 58.37
CA ILE A 303 -10.96 8.93 58.63
C ILE A 303 -10.24 7.66 59.11
N TYR A 304 -9.37 7.12 58.26
CA TYR A 304 -8.02 6.75 58.69
C TYR A 304 -7.00 7.23 57.65
N ASP A 305 -6.39 8.38 57.96
CA ASP A 305 -5.07 8.75 57.44
C ASP A 305 -4.03 7.89 58.14
N HIS A 306 -3.31 7.07 57.37
CA HIS A 306 -1.92 6.74 57.66
C HIS A 306 -1.14 6.73 56.35
N ALA A 307 -0.29 7.75 56.22
CA ALA A 307 0.77 7.83 55.24
C ALA A 307 1.76 6.69 55.42
N GLU A 308 2.24 6.12 54.31
CA GLU A 308 3.68 5.95 54.14
C GLU A 308 4.06 5.88 52.66
N GLU A 309 5.22 6.46 52.42
CA GLU A 309 5.83 6.81 51.15
C GLU A 309 6.08 5.57 50.27
N ASN A 310 5.90 5.72 48.96
CA ASN A 310 6.94 5.29 48.04
C ASN A 310 6.82 6.01 46.69
N GLU A 311 7.91 6.70 46.38
CA GLU A 311 8.28 7.25 45.09
C GLU A 311 8.20 6.18 43.98
N SER A 312 7.83 6.59 42.77
CA SER A 312 8.57 6.30 41.52
C SER A 312 7.66 6.18 40.28
N MET A 313 8.14 6.82 39.22
CA MET A 313 7.77 6.70 37.81
C MET A 313 6.55 7.49 37.30
N ALA A 314 6.80 8.79 37.11
CA ALA A 314 6.21 9.52 36.00
C ALA A 314 6.78 9.00 34.67
N SER A 315 5.91 8.46 33.81
CA SER A 315 6.18 8.31 32.36
C SER A 315 5.20 9.21 31.61
N GLY A 316 5.67 10.41 31.30
CA GLY A 316 4.98 11.33 30.40
C GLY A 316 5.26 10.95 28.96
N TYR A 317 4.25 10.47 28.24
CA TYR A 317 4.23 10.52 26.79
C TYR A 317 3.36 11.70 26.35
N THR A 318 4.02 12.81 26.05
CA THR A 318 3.42 13.98 25.42
C THR A 318 3.44 13.77 23.90
N LYS A 319 2.26 13.74 23.26
CA LYS A 319 2.14 13.81 21.80
C LYS A 319 2.63 15.17 21.28
N PRO A 320 3.46 15.23 20.22
CA PRO A 320 3.76 16.49 19.55
C PRO A 320 2.51 17.01 18.83
N GLY A 321 2.18 18.27 19.12
CA GLY A 321 0.97 18.95 18.69
C GLY A 321 0.88 19.21 17.18
N GLY A 322 -0.36 19.29 16.73
CA GLY A 322 -0.73 19.86 15.45
C GLY A 322 -0.49 21.36 15.42
N LEU A 323 0.01 21.85 14.30
CA LEU A 323 0.04 23.27 13.94
C LEU A 323 -0.73 23.45 12.63
N ARG A 324 -2.00 23.85 12.76
CA ARG A 324 -2.70 24.81 11.88
C ARG A 324 -3.25 25.86 12.84
N GLY A 325 -3.12 27.16 12.64
CA GLY A 325 -2.63 27.94 11.53
C GLY A 325 -3.35 29.28 11.64
N ILE A 326 -2.67 30.42 11.52
CA ILE A 326 -3.34 31.71 11.35
C ILE A 326 -2.41 32.63 10.56
N ASN A 327 -2.79 32.96 9.33
CA ASN A 327 -2.46 34.25 8.73
C ASN A 327 -3.62 34.67 7.83
N ARG A 328 -4.52 35.49 8.38
CA ARG A 328 -5.44 36.33 7.63
C ARG A 328 -4.70 37.61 7.30
N GLN A 329 -4.51 37.86 6.00
CA GLN A 329 -4.14 39.18 5.49
C GLN A 329 -5.31 40.15 5.66
N GLY A 330 -4.97 41.37 6.09
CA GLY A 330 -5.78 42.56 5.95
C GLY A 330 -4.86 43.68 5.47
N PHE A 331 -5.29 44.32 4.37
CA PHE A 331 -4.69 45.45 3.64
C PHE A 331 -3.47 45.14 2.77
#